data_AF-A0A3A4NXX8-F1
#
_entry.id   AF-A0A3A4NXX8-F1
#
_cell.length_a   1.000
_cell.length_b   1.000
_cell.length_c   1.000
_cell.angle_alpha   90.00
_cell.angle_beta   90.00
_cell.angle_gamma   90.00
#
_symmetry.space_group_name_H-M   'P 1'
#
loop_
_entity.id
_entity.type
_entity.pdbx_description
1 polymer ?
#
loop_
_entity_poly.entity_id
_entity_poly.type
_entity_poly.pdbx_seq_one_letter_code
_entity_poly.pdbx_strand_id
1 'polypeptide(L)'
;MTAITVYELLFGVSLAKREIGEQALLGVMTVLPFDSGIAKRAAKLHAELISQNQNIGIKDVFIAATCLVNDMPLLTSNERHFSRVLELTVINPVALIADIAMDEGNISNVSPPNAS
;
A
#
# COMPACT_ATOMS: atom_id res chain seq x y z
N MET A 1 -5.68 2.79 -4.04
CA MET A 1 -6.00 1.64 -3.15
C MET A 1 -6.32 0.42 -4.00
N THR A 2 -5.88 -0.77 -3.63
CA THR A 2 -6.24 -1.99 -4.40
C THR A 2 -7.69 -2.40 -4.11
N ALA A 3 -8.40 -3.01 -5.06
CA ALA A 3 -9.73 -3.57 -4.82
C ALA A 3 -9.73 -4.64 -3.71
N ILE A 4 -8.61 -5.31 -3.48
CA ILE A 4 -8.45 -6.31 -2.41
C ILE A 4 -8.45 -5.64 -1.03
N THR A 5 -7.75 -4.51 -0.88
CA THR A 5 -7.77 -3.72 0.35
C THR A 5 -9.17 -3.17 0.64
N VAL A 6 -9.92 -2.76 -0.41
CA VAL A 6 -11.33 -2.36 -0.27
C VAL A 6 -12.18 -3.53 0.25
N TYR A 7 -11.99 -4.73 -0.31
CA TYR A 7 -12.65 -5.93 0.18
C TYR A 7 -12.34 -6.19 1.66
N GLU A 8 -11.07 -6.11 2.08
CA GLU A 8 -10.69 -6.36 3.48
C GLU A 8 -11.31 -5.35 4.44
N LEU A 9 -11.33 -4.07 4.05
CA LEU A 9 -11.98 -3.00 4.81
C LEU A 9 -13.47 -3.28 5.00
N LEU A 10 -14.20 -3.50 3.91
CA LEU A 10 -15.65 -3.72 3.93
C LEU A 10 -16.03 -5.05 4.60
N PHE A 11 -15.20 -6.08 4.46
CA PHE A 11 -15.35 -7.35 5.17
C PHE A 11 -15.23 -7.13 6.69
N GLY A 12 -14.23 -6.36 7.13
CA GLY A 12 -14.05 -6.02 8.55
C GLY A 12 -15.24 -5.23 9.12
N VAL A 13 -15.74 -4.23 8.38
CA VAL A 13 -16.94 -3.46 8.73
C VAL A 13 -18.17 -4.37 8.87
N SER A 14 -18.37 -5.26 7.89
CA SER A 14 -19.50 -6.20 7.89
C SER A 14 -19.43 -7.17 9.06
N LEU A 15 -18.24 -7.69 9.37
CA LEU A 15 -18.02 -8.62 10.47
C LEU A 15 -18.23 -7.94 11.83
N ALA A 16 -17.74 -6.71 11.99
CA ALA A 16 -17.90 -5.92 13.21
C ALA A 16 -19.32 -5.36 13.37
N LYS A 17 -20.14 -5.37 12.31
CA LYS A 17 -21.48 -4.78 12.24
C LYS A 17 -21.49 -3.31 12.69
N ARG A 18 -20.44 -2.57 12.34
CA ARG A 18 -20.24 -1.18 12.75
C ARG A 18 -19.52 -0.41 11.65
N GLU A 19 -20.07 0.73 11.28
CA GLU A 19 -19.45 1.70 10.38
C GLU A 19 -18.26 2.39 11.05
N ILE A 20 -17.21 2.65 10.29
CA ILE A 20 -15.96 3.26 10.76
C ILE A 20 -15.55 4.47 9.92
N GLY A 21 -16.48 5.02 9.14
CA GLY A 21 -16.20 6.10 8.19
C GLY A 21 -15.59 5.59 6.87
N GLU A 22 -15.74 4.30 6.57
CA GLU A 22 -15.21 3.66 5.37
C GLU A 22 -15.70 4.33 4.07
N GLN A 23 -16.94 4.83 4.04
CA GLN A 23 -17.48 5.51 2.86
C GLN A 23 -16.76 6.84 2.56
N ALA A 24 -16.41 7.60 3.61
CA ALA A 24 -15.66 8.84 3.43
C ALA A 24 -14.24 8.55 2.91
N LEU A 25 -13.59 7.51 3.43
CA LEU A 25 -12.28 7.06 2.96
C LEU A 25 -12.34 6.58 1.49
N LEU A 26 -13.33 5.75 1.15
CA LEU A 26 -13.49 5.23 -0.21
C LEU A 26 -13.86 6.33 -1.20
N GLY A 27 -14.58 7.36 -0.77
CA GLY A 27 -14.96 8.50 -1.62
C GLY A 27 -13.80 9.37 -2.09
N VAL A 28 -12.65 9.33 -1.42
CA VAL A 28 -11.45 10.11 -1.79
C VAL A 28 -10.33 9.27 -2.40
N MET A 29 -10.48 7.94 -2.41
CA MET A 29 -9.45 7.03 -2.89
C MET A 29 -9.74 6.53 -4.30
N THR A 30 -8.74 6.54 -5.18
CA THR A 30 -8.83 5.82 -6.44
C THR A 30 -8.67 4.32 -6.19
N VAL A 31 -9.65 3.52 -6.60
CA VAL A 31 -9.62 2.06 -6.49
C VAL A 31 -9.05 1.45 -7.78
N LEU A 32 -7.98 0.69 -7.66
CA LEU A 32 -7.37 -0.04 -8.78
C LEU A 32 -8.14 -1.35 -9.00
N PRO A 33 -8.66 -1.59 -10.22
CA PRO A 33 -9.38 -2.83 -10.52
C PRO A 33 -8.43 -4.03 -10.49
N PHE A 34 -8.95 -5.20 -10.13
CA PHE A 34 -8.22 -6.47 -10.27
C PHE A 34 -8.62 -7.13 -11.59
N ASP A 35 -7.82 -6.92 -12.63
CA ASP A 35 -8.10 -7.40 -13.98
C ASP A 35 -7.28 -8.64 -14.36
N SER A 36 -7.42 -9.07 -15.63
CA SER A 36 -6.69 -10.24 -16.13
C SER A 36 -5.17 -10.07 -16.18
N GLY A 37 -4.66 -8.84 -16.33
CA GLY A 37 -3.23 -8.55 -16.32
C GLY A 37 -2.64 -8.74 -14.93
N ILE A 38 -3.31 -8.19 -13.92
CA ILE A 38 -2.95 -8.38 -12.52
C ILE A 38 -3.09 -9.85 -12.12
N ALA A 39 -4.16 -10.53 -12.54
CA ALA A 39 -4.35 -11.95 -12.26
C ALA A 39 -3.20 -12.82 -12.80
N LYS A 40 -2.72 -12.55 -14.02
CA LYS A 40 -1.56 -13.25 -14.61
C LYS A 40 -0.28 -12.99 -13.81
N ARG A 41 -0.01 -11.73 -13.43
CA ARG A 41 1.17 -11.39 -12.61
C ARG A 41 1.09 -12.04 -11.23
N ALA A 42 -0.08 -12.04 -10.61
CA ALA A 42 -0.32 -12.67 -9.32
C ALA A 42 -0.08 -14.18 -9.35
N ALA A 43 -0.58 -14.89 -10.37
CA ALA A 43 -0.38 -16.33 -10.50
C ALA A 43 1.11 -16.69 -10.61
N LYS A 44 1.86 -15.94 -11.43
CA LYS A 44 3.31 -16.12 -11.56
C LYS A 44 4.04 -15.84 -10.23
N LEU A 45 3.74 -14.70 -9.60
CA LEU A 45 4.34 -14.31 -8.32
C LEU A 45 4.04 -15.35 -7.22
N HIS A 46 2.83 -15.88 -7.17
CA HIS A 46 2.47 -16.87 -6.15
C HIS A 46 3.26 -18.16 -6.30
N ALA A 47 3.39 -18.64 -7.54
CA ALA A 47 4.17 -19.84 -7.85
C ALA A 47 5.65 -19.66 -7.48
N GLU A 48 6.23 -18.49 -7.79
CA GLU A 48 7.60 -18.12 -7.42
C GLU A 48 7.77 -18.17 -5.89
N LEU A 49 6.92 -17.48 -5.13
CA LEU A 49 6.97 -17.45 -3.67
C LEU A 49 6.78 -18.83 -3.04
N ILE A 50 5.85 -19.66 -3.55
CA ILE A 50 5.64 -21.02 -3.04
C ILE A 50 6.88 -21.88 -3.28
N SER A 51 7.47 -21.83 -4.49
CA SER A 51 8.66 -22.63 -4.81
C SER A 51 9.87 -22.29 -3.94
N GLN A 52 9.90 -21.08 -3.36
CA GLN A 52 10.94 -20.61 -2.46
C GLN A 52 10.57 -20.77 -0.97
N ASN A 53 9.45 -21.41 -0.63
CA ASN A 53 8.90 -21.49 0.74
C ASN A 53 8.66 -20.11 1.38
N GLN A 54 8.31 -19.12 0.59
CA GLN A 54 8.13 -17.71 0.99
C GLN A 54 6.67 -17.23 0.91
N ASN A 55 5.70 -18.15 0.83
CA ASN A 55 4.28 -17.83 0.70
C ASN A 55 3.83 -16.71 1.68
N ILE A 56 3.20 -15.67 1.12
CA ILE A 56 2.68 -14.51 1.87
C ILE A 56 1.15 -14.55 2.00
N GLY A 57 0.49 -15.54 1.40
CA GLY A 57 -0.96 -15.64 1.34
C GLY A 57 -1.55 -14.94 0.11
N ILE A 58 -2.69 -15.46 -0.36
CA ILE A 58 -3.24 -15.07 -1.68
C ILE A 58 -3.65 -13.60 -1.77
N LYS A 59 -4.17 -13.01 -0.68
CA LYS A 59 -4.57 -11.59 -0.67
C LYS A 59 -3.36 -10.66 -0.79
N ASP A 60 -2.31 -10.93 -0.03
CA ASP A 60 -1.04 -10.20 -0.10
C ASP A 60 -0.40 -10.35 -1.50
N VAL A 61 -0.47 -11.54 -2.10
CA VAL A 61 -0.05 -11.75 -3.50
C VAL A 61 -0.82 -10.85 -4.46
N PHE A 62 -2.15 -10.76 -4.32
CA PHE A 62 -2.97 -9.92 -5.19
C PHE A 62 -2.66 -8.43 -5.03
N ILE A 63 -2.44 -7.98 -3.80
CA ILE A 63 -2.03 -6.61 -3.51
C ILE A 63 -0.67 -6.32 -4.14
N ALA A 64 0.32 -7.18 -3.89
CA ALA A 64 1.67 -7.03 -4.43
C ALA A 64 1.68 -7.02 -5.96
N ALA A 65 0.95 -7.94 -6.60
CA ALA A 65 0.83 -7.99 -8.05
C ALA A 65 0.15 -6.74 -8.62
N THR A 66 -0.86 -6.20 -7.94
CA THR A 66 -1.51 -4.94 -8.33
C THR A 66 -0.50 -3.79 -8.30
N CYS A 67 0.27 -3.66 -7.23
CA CYS A 67 1.32 -2.65 -7.11
C CYS A 67 2.38 -2.78 -8.20
N LEU A 68 2.88 -4.00 -8.46
CA LEU A 68 3.90 -4.26 -9.49
C LEU A 68 3.41 -3.95 -10.90
N VAL A 69 2.16 -4.27 -11.25
CA VAL A 69 1.62 -3.99 -12.60
C VAL A 69 1.40 -2.49 -12.83
N ASN A 70 1.15 -1.73 -11.77
CA ASN A 70 0.89 -0.30 -11.85
C ASN A 70 2.13 0.55 -11.50
N ASP A 71 3.31 -0.07 -11.32
CA ASP A 71 4.55 0.59 -10.89
C ASP A 71 4.38 1.49 -9.64
N MET A 72 3.55 1.03 -8.69
CA MET A 72 3.23 1.78 -7.47
C MET A 72 3.92 1.19 -6.24
N PRO A 73 4.41 2.04 -5.32
CA PRO A 73 4.87 1.56 -4.02
C PRO A 73 3.70 1.04 -3.18
N LEU A 74 4.00 0.10 -2.28
CA LEU A 74 3.06 -0.42 -1.29
C LEU A 74 3.32 0.23 0.08
N LEU A 75 2.34 1.00 0.55
CA LEU A 75 2.32 1.53 1.91
C LEU A 75 1.75 0.49 2.87
N THR A 76 2.56 -0.06 3.77
CA THR A 76 2.13 -1.14 4.69
C THR A 76 3.00 -1.22 5.95
N SER A 77 2.41 -1.67 7.06
CA SER A 77 3.14 -2.03 8.28
C SER A 77 3.63 -3.49 8.28
N ASN A 78 3.19 -4.31 7.32
CA ASN A 78 3.59 -5.72 7.22
C ASN A 78 4.82 -5.90 6.31
N GLU A 79 5.89 -5.18 6.58
CA GLU A 79 7.10 -5.17 5.76
C GLU A 79 7.71 -6.57 5.59
N ARG A 80 7.65 -7.41 6.64
CA ARG A 80 8.22 -8.76 6.64
C ARG A 80 7.63 -9.66 5.54
N HIS A 81 6.35 -9.52 5.23
CA HIS A 81 5.73 -10.30 4.15
C HIS A 81 6.19 -9.76 2.80
N PHE A 82 6.03 -8.47 2.59
CA PHE A 82 6.23 -7.84 1.29
C PHE A 82 7.70 -7.68 0.90
N SER A 83 8.63 -7.72 1.85
CA SER A 83 10.08 -7.75 1.59
C SER A 83 10.54 -9.00 0.83
N ARG A 84 9.69 -10.03 0.72
CA ARG A 84 9.95 -11.26 -0.06
C ARG A 84 9.59 -11.09 -1.53
N VAL A 85 8.85 -10.04 -1.89
CA VAL A 85 8.44 -9.77 -3.27
C VAL A 85 9.53 -8.92 -3.93
N LEU A 86 10.25 -9.51 -4.89
CA LEU A 86 11.24 -8.77 -5.67
C LEU A 86 10.58 -7.63 -6.46
N GLU A 87 11.30 -6.51 -6.61
CA GLU A 87 10.88 -5.30 -7.35
C GLU A 87 9.73 -4.49 -6.69
N LEU A 88 9.14 -4.99 -5.60
CA LEU A 88 8.11 -4.25 -4.88
C LEU A 88 8.75 -3.22 -3.94
N THR A 89 8.51 -1.94 -4.22
CA THR A 89 8.88 -0.88 -3.28
C THR A 89 7.91 -0.88 -2.12
N VAL A 90 8.42 -1.07 -0.90
CA VAL A 90 7.62 -1.07 0.34
C VAL A 90 7.94 0.20 1.12
N ILE A 91 6.90 0.93 1.53
CA ILE A 91 7.00 2.12 2.35
C ILE A 91 6.35 1.84 3.71
N ASN A 92 7.08 2.06 4.79
CA ASN A 92 6.53 2.01 6.13
C ASN A 92 5.78 3.33 6.45
N PRO A 93 4.51 3.29 6.91
CA PRO A 93 3.74 4.49 7.21
C PRO A 93 4.36 5.40 8.28
N VAL A 94 4.96 4.83 9.32
CA VAL A 94 5.58 5.59 10.42
C VAL A 94 6.80 6.33 9.91
N ALA A 95 7.64 5.66 9.10
CA ALA A 95 8.79 6.29 8.46
C ALA A 95 8.36 7.43 7.53
N LEU A 96 7.35 7.21 6.68
CA LEU A 96 6.83 8.22 5.77
C LEU A 96 6.33 9.48 6.51
N ILE A 97 5.59 9.30 7.61
CA ILE A 97 5.10 10.43 8.41
C ILE A 97 6.26 11.19 9.05
N ALA A 98 7.28 10.50 9.56
CA ALA A 98 8.46 11.13 10.14
C ALA A 98 9.21 11.98 9.08
N ASP A 99 9.38 11.45 7.88
CA ASP A 99 10.03 12.15 6.78
C ASP A 99 9.26 13.42 6.37
N ILE A 100 7.93 13.33 6.23
CA ILE A 100 7.06 14.48 5.93
C ILE A 100 7.15 15.55 7.04
N ALA A 101 7.11 15.14 8.31
CA ALA A 101 7.19 16.07 9.43
C ALA A 101 8.56 16.76 9.53
N MET A 102 9.64 16.08 9.15
CA MET A 102 10.98 16.68 9.11
C MET A 102 11.13 17.68 7.95
N ASP A 103 10.49 17.43 6.80
CA ASP A 103 10.51 18.35 5.66
C ASP A 103 9.75 19.65 5.96
N GLU A 104 8.57 19.57 6.61
CA GLU A 104 7.82 20.76 7.04
C GLU A 104 8.59 21.63 8.06
N GLY A 105 9.38 21.01 8.95
CA GLY A 105 10.21 21.74 9.91
C GLY A 105 11.38 22.53 9.28
N ASN A 106 11.79 22.17 8.06
CA ASN A 106 12.90 22.81 7.36
C ASN A 106 12.48 24.07 6.59
N ILE A 107 11.18 24.22 6.27
CA ILE A 107 10.62 25.37 5.55
C ILE A 107 10.42 26.59 6.48
N SER A 108 10.27 26.37 7.78
CA SER A 108 10.10 27.43 8.78
C SER A 108 11.39 28.20 9.16
N ASN A 109 12.56 27.83 8.61
CA ASN A 109 13.85 28.45 8.95
C ASN A 109 14.42 29.40 7.88
N VAL A 110 13.64 29.74 6.84
CA VAL A 110 14.05 30.78 5.88
C VAL A 110 13.80 32.15 6.52
N SER A 111 14.83 32.72 7.14
CA SER A 111 14.83 34.11 7.59
C SER A 111 14.52 35.03 6.41
N PRO A 112 13.67 36.07 6.57
CA PRO A 112 13.42 37.01 5.49
C PRO A 112 14.73 37.71 5.07
N PRO A 113 14.91 38.02 3.77
CA PRO A 113 16.11 38.71 3.31
C PRO A 113 16.23 40.05 4.02
N ASN A 114 17.42 40.32 4.57
CA ASN A 114 17.77 41.56 5.25
C ASN A 114 17.28 42.78 4.45
N ALA A 115 16.29 43.49 5.00
CA ALA A 115 15.90 44.80 4.50
C ALA A 115 17.08 45.76 4.76
N SER A 116 17.66 46.27 3.67
CA SER A 116 18.66 47.34 3.66
C SER A 116 17.97 48.69 3.62
#